data_AF-A0A957E8A4-F1
#
_entry.id   AF-A0A957E8A4-F1
#
_cell.length_a   1.000
_cell.length_b   1.000
_cell.length_c   1.000
_cell.angle_alpha   90.00
_cell.angle_beta   90.00
_cell.angle_gamma   90.00
#
_symmetry.space_group_name_H-M   'P 1'
#
loop_
_entity.id
_entity.type
_entity.pdbx_description
1 polymer ?
#
loop_
_entity_poly.entity_id
_entity_poly.type
_entity_poly.pdbx_seq_one_letter_code
_entity_poly.pdbx_strand_id
1 'polypeptide(L)'
;ESAGSWSLDERGFEKMESGINGRAIDFAKFGRLFLQEGTVAGEQIIPAAWVQESTTADATFHDTYYPGWFRESLPNGYYKYFWWGLLRDGQANDFTALGNHGQFIYISPHKNLIIVRHGEEYGVDKSVWLNLFYDFATNISPNEDSHE
;
A
#
# COMPACT_ATOMS: atom_id res chain seq x y z
N GLU A 1 4.22 9.19 -21.15
CA GLU A 1 3.25 8.87 -20.07
C GLU A 1 1.92 8.50 -20.71
N SER A 2 1.04 7.81 -20.01
CA SER A 2 -0.30 7.46 -20.49
C SER A 2 -1.34 8.07 -19.53
N ALA A 3 -2.46 8.55 -20.05
CA ALA A 3 -3.54 9.05 -19.21
C ALA A 3 -4.16 7.89 -18.40
N GLY A 4 -4.40 8.13 -17.11
CA GLY A 4 -5.30 7.30 -16.32
C GLY A 4 -6.76 7.62 -16.65
N SER A 5 -7.67 6.73 -16.26
CA SER A 5 -9.11 6.96 -16.39
C SER A 5 -9.84 6.53 -15.13
N TRP A 6 -11.05 7.05 -14.94
CA TRP A 6 -11.95 6.65 -13.86
C TRP A 6 -13.26 6.15 -14.45
N SER A 7 -13.75 5.02 -13.95
CA SER A 7 -15.11 4.57 -14.23
C SER A 7 -16.11 5.58 -13.64
N LEU A 8 -17.09 5.99 -14.44
CA LEU A 8 -18.10 6.97 -14.06
C LEU A 8 -19.46 6.30 -13.83
N ASP A 9 -20.29 6.89 -12.99
CA ASP A 9 -21.71 6.58 -12.93
C ASP A 9 -22.50 7.21 -14.10
N GLU A 10 -23.81 6.99 -14.15
CA GLU A 10 -24.69 7.51 -15.22
C GLU A 10 -24.75 9.04 -15.28
N ARG A 11 -24.29 9.74 -14.23
CA ARG A 11 -24.26 11.20 -14.13
C ARG A 11 -22.86 11.77 -14.37
N GLY A 12 -21.88 10.92 -14.66
CA GLY A 12 -20.50 11.31 -14.89
C GLY A 12 -19.68 11.48 -13.60
N PHE A 13 -20.16 10.99 -12.46
CA PHE A 13 -19.43 11.05 -11.19
C PHE A 13 -18.48 9.87 -11.06
N GLU A 14 -17.24 10.13 -10.63
CA GLU A 14 -16.21 9.11 -10.43
C GLU A 14 -16.60 8.14 -9.31
N LYS A 15 -16.44 6.85 -9.55
CA LYS A 15 -16.62 5.82 -8.52
C LYS A 15 -15.46 5.84 -7.52
N MET A 16 -15.46 6.76 -6.57
CA MET A 16 -14.28 7.08 -5.74
C MET A 16 -13.72 5.90 -4.91
N GLU A 17 -14.52 4.87 -4.65
CA GLU A 17 -14.10 3.66 -3.94
C GLU A 17 -13.42 2.60 -4.82
N SER A 18 -13.49 2.76 -6.16
CA SER A 18 -13.01 1.78 -7.14
C SER A 18 -12.72 2.43 -8.50
N GLY A 19 -12.62 1.64 -9.58
CA GLY A 19 -12.76 2.17 -10.95
C GLY A 19 -11.64 3.04 -11.50
N ILE A 20 -10.59 3.36 -10.73
CA ILE A 20 -9.39 3.99 -11.26
C ILE A 20 -8.60 2.98 -12.10
N ASN A 21 -8.23 3.39 -13.31
CA ASN A 21 -7.44 2.58 -14.25
C ASN A 21 -6.13 3.31 -14.56
N GLY A 22 -5.05 2.56 -14.55
CA GLY A 22 -3.70 3.05 -14.86
C GLY A 22 -2.77 1.89 -15.16
N ARG A 23 -1.55 2.19 -15.56
CA ARG A 23 -0.52 1.14 -15.75
C ARG A 23 0.10 0.83 -14.39
N ALA A 24 0.66 -0.37 -14.24
CA ALA A 24 1.33 -0.76 -12.99
C ALA A 24 2.39 0.25 -12.54
N ILE A 25 3.12 0.84 -13.50
CA ILE A 25 4.13 1.88 -13.20
C ILE A 25 3.52 3.18 -12.64
N ASP A 26 2.29 3.53 -13.02
CA ASP A 26 1.62 4.73 -12.53
C ASP A 26 1.17 4.54 -11.07
N PHE A 27 0.70 3.34 -10.73
CA PHE A 27 0.46 2.95 -9.34
C PHE A 27 1.75 2.84 -8.51
N ALA A 28 2.86 2.42 -9.12
CA ALA A 28 4.16 2.44 -8.47
C ALA A 28 4.64 3.88 -8.18
N LYS A 29 4.36 4.84 -9.07
CA LYS A 29 4.60 6.26 -8.81
C LYS A 29 3.75 6.77 -7.64
N PHE A 30 2.49 6.36 -7.54
CA PHE A 30 1.65 6.67 -6.38
C PHE A 30 2.22 6.05 -5.08
N GLY A 31 2.68 4.80 -5.13
CA GLY A 31 3.41 4.21 -4.00
C GLY A 31 4.69 4.98 -3.65
N ARG A 32 5.41 5.47 -4.66
CA ARG A 32 6.63 6.28 -4.47
C ARG A 32 6.33 7.61 -3.81
N LEU A 33 5.20 8.24 -4.14
CA LEU A 33 4.75 9.47 -3.47
C LEU A 33 4.63 9.25 -1.95
N PHE A 34 4.03 8.14 -1.51
CA PHE A 34 3.94 7.81 -0.08
C PHE A 34 5.28 7.36 0.51
N LEU A 35 6.07 6.59 -0.24
CA LEU A 35 7.41 6.16 0.18
C LEU A 35 8.37 7.35 0.40
N GLN A 36 8.19 8.43 -0.35
CA GLN A 36 8.96 9.68 -0.29
C GLN A 36 8.25 10.75 0.53
N GLU A 37 7.45 10.34 1.52
CA GLU A 37 6.75 11.23 2.47
C GLU A 37 5.97 12.37 1.79
N GLY A 38 5.36 12.08 0.64
CA GLY A 38 4.51 12.99 -0.12
C GLY A 38 5.25 13.92 -1.08
N THR A 39 6.53 13.68 -1.35
CA THR A 39 7.36 14.51 -2.24
C THR A 39 7.53 13.89 -3.64
N VAL A 40 7.46 14.72 -4.68
CA VAL A 40 7.80 14.35 -6.06
C VAL A 40 8.75 15.40 -6.63
N ALA A 41 9.93 14.96 -7.08
CA ALA A 41 10.94 15.83 -7.70
C ALA A 41 11.29 17.09 -6.86
N GLY A 42 11.26 16.98 -5.53
CA GLY A 42 11.54 18.07 -4.59
C GLY A 42 10.34 18.96 -4.23
N GLU A 43 9.17 18.72 -4.83
CA GLU A 43 7.92 19.41 -4.51
C GLU A 43 7.05 18.58 -3.56
N GLN A 44 6.56 19.21 -2.48
CA GLN A 44 5.67 18.57 -1.53
C GLN A 44 4.22 18.57 -2.05
N ILE A 45 3.72 17.41 -2.44
CA ILE A 45 2.36 17.24 -2.99
C ILE A 45 1.35 16.87 -1.89
N ILE A 46 1.74 15.97 -0.98
CA ILE A 46 0.95 15.57 0.20
C ILE A 46 1.76 15.93 1.44
N PRO A 47 1.21 16.56 2.49
CA PRO A 47 1.99 16.84 3.70
C PRO A 47 2.63 15.58 4.29
N ALA A 48 3.92 15.62 4.60
CA ALA A 48 4.64 14.48 5.19
C ALA A 48 3.97 13.96 6.48
N ALA A 49 3.46 14.88 7.32
CA ALA A 49 2.70 14.52 8.51
C ALA A 49 1.44 13.70 8.20
N TRP A 50 0.73 14.00 7.10
CA TRP A 50 -0.43 13.22 6.68
C TRP A 50 -0.03 11.84 6.19
N VAL A 51 1.07 11.72 5.44
CA VAL A 51 1.60 10.41 5.03
C VAL A 51 1.88 9.56 6.28
N GLN A 52 2.66 10.08 7.22
CA GLN A 52 2.99 9.39 8.47
C GLN A 52 1.75 9.02 9.28
N GLU A 53 0.79 9.94 9.45
CA GLU A 53 -0.44 9.68 10.17
C GLU A 53 -1.31 8.62 9.48
N SER A 54 -1.39 8.66 8.15
CA SER A 54 -2.22 7.77 7.34
C SER A 54 -1.69 6.33 7.29
N THR A 55 -0.38 6.15 7.42
CA THR A 55 0.33 4.87 7.29
C THR A 55 0.98 4.39 8.59
N THR A 56 0.52 4.87 9.74
CA THR A 56 0.99 4.39 11.06
C THR A 56 -0.18 3.83 11.84
N ALA A 57 0.04 2.68 12.49
CA ALA A 57 -0.95 2.06 13.36
C ALA A 57 -1.35 3.02 14.49
N ASP A 58 -2.64 3.04 14.80
CA ASP A 58 -3.13 3.75 15.97
C ASP A 58 -3.03 2.85 17.20
N ALA A 59 -2.21 3.23 18.18
CA ALA A 59 -2.01 2.47 19.41
C ALA A 59 -3.28 2.38 20.28
N THR A 60 -4.28 3.23 20.02
CA THR A 60 -5.58 3.19 20.71
C THR A 60 -6.54 2.16 20.12
N PHE A 61 -6.24 1.59 18.95
CA PHE A 61 -7.05 0.52 18.36
C PHE A 61 -6.77 -0.81 19.08
N HIS A 62 -7.61 -1.08 20.08
CA HIS A 62 -7.61 -2.34 20.81
C HIS A 62 -8.03 -3.53 19.93
N ASP A 63 -7.78 -4.75 20.40
CA ASP A 63 -8.08 -5.98 19.64
C ASP A 63 -9.55 -6.14 19.25
N THR A 64 -10.48 -5.47 19.94
CA THR A 64 -11.90 -5.45 19.60
C THR A 64 -12.27 -4.53 18.44
N TYR A 65 -11.36 -3.63 18.01
CA TYR A 65 -11.58 -2.75 16.87
C TYR A 65 -11.66 -3.54 15.55
N TYR A 66 -10.90 -4.63 15.46
CA TYR A 66 -10.86 -5.47 14.27
C TYR A 66 -11.77 -6.69 14.44
N PRO A 67 -12.52 -7.07 13.39
CA PRO A 67 -13.28 -8.31 13.41
C PRO A 67 -12.32 -9.51 13.50
N GLY A 68 -12.77 -10.62 14.11
CA GLY A 68 -11.90 -11.79 14.36
C GLY A 68 -11.17 -12.30 13.11
N TRP A 69 -11.86 -12.34 11.96
CA TRP A 69 -11.27 -12.75 10.68
C TRP A 69 -10.06 -11.90 10.27
N PHE A 70 -10.02 -10.61 10.65
CA PHE A 70 -8.93 -9.71 10.32
C PHE A 70 -7.66 -10.15 11.02
N ARG A 71 -7.74 -10.44 12.32
CA ARG A 71 -6.59 -10.89 13.12
C ARG A 71 -6.13 -12.29 12.73
N GLU A 72 -7.06 -13.18 12.37
CA GLU A 72 -6.71 -14.50 11.84
C GLU A 72 -5.94 -14.42 10.53
N SER A 73 -6.33 -13.49 9.65
CA SER A 73 -5.70 -13.31 8.33
C SER A 73 -4.42 -12.49 8.36
N LEU A 74 -4.33 -11.51 9.28
CA LEU A 74 -3.23 -10.56 9.42
C LEU A 74 -2.95 -10.29 10.92
N PRO A 75 -2.24 -11.20 11.61
CA PRO A 75 -2.04 -11.11 13.05
C PRO A 75 -1.32 -9.81 13.48
N ASN A 76 -0.31 -9.39 12.73
CA ASN A 76 0.41 -8.13 12.91
C ASN A 76 -0.17 -6.98 12.06
N GLY A 77 -1.40 -7.12 11.56
CA GLY A 77 -2.05 -6.15 10.71
C GLY A 77 -2.69 -4.99 11.47
N TYR A 78 -2.90 -3.89 10.76
CA TYR A 78 -3.79 -2.79 11.17
C TYR A 78 -4.49 -2.20 9.95
N TYR A 79 -5.53 -1.40 10.15
CA TYR A 79 -6.18 -0.64 9.08
C TYR A 79 -6.40 0.80 9.52
N LYS A 80 -5.99 1.76 8.69
CA LYS A 80 -6.16 3.19 8.99
C LYS A 80 -6.18 3.98 7.69
N TYR A 81 -7.08 4.97 7.59
CA TYR A 81 -7.16 5.91 6.46
C TYR A 81 -7.00 5.25 5.06
N PHE A 82 -7.71 4.14 4.83
CA PHE A 82 -7.72 3.35 3.59
C PHE A 82 -6.47 2.49 3.32
N TRP A 83 -5.52 2.43 4.24
CA TRP A 83 -4.35 1.56 4.16
C TRP A 83 -4.51 0.30 5.01
N TRP A 84 -4.14 -0.83 4.43
CA TRP A 84 -3.88 -2.07 5.17
C TRP A 84 -2.41 -2.06 5.58
N GLY A 85 -2.13 -2.02 6.87
CA GLY A 85 -0.78 -1.94 7.40
C GLY A 85 -0.29 -3.23 8.03
N LEU A 86 1.02 -3.43 8.03
CA LEU A 86 1.71 -4.57 8.65
C LEU A 86 2.80 -4.05 9.58
N LEU A 87 2.70 -4.40 10.86
CA LEU A 87 3.65 -3.98 11.86
C LEU A 87 5.02 -4.64 11.63
N ARG A 88 6.07 -3.81 11.73
CA ARG A 88 7.48 -4.23 11.71
C ARG A 88 8.13 -3.90 13.05
N ASP A 89 8.79 -4.85 13.67
CA ASP A 89 9.48 -4.61 14.95
C ASP A 89 10.73 -3.76 14.73
N GLY A 90 10.82 -2.64 15.45
CA GLY A 90 11.96 -1.71 15.39
C GLY A 90 12.18 -1.01 14.04
N GLN A 91 11.24 -1.09 13.09
CA GLN A 91 11.35 -0.53 11.74
C GLN A 91 10.07 0.18 11.31
N ALA A 92 10.13 0.95 10.23
CA ALA A 92 8.94 1.52 9.62
C ALA A 92 8.01 0.39 9.13
N ASN A 93 6.72 0.50 9.47
CA ASN A 93 5.68 -0.45 9.08
C ASN A 93 5.53 -0.51 7.56
N ASP A 94 5.20 -1.69 7.05
CA ASP A 94 4.77 -1.81 5.66
C ASP A 94 3.28 -1.47 5.56
N PHE A 95 2.83 -1.05 4.38
CA PHE A 95 1.43 -0.75 4.14
C PHE A 95 1.06 -1.00 2.69
N THR A 96 -0.22 -1.25 2.44
CA THR A 96 -0.70 -1.64 1.12
C THR A 96 -2.11 -1.16 0.83
N ALA A 97 -2.33 -0.78 -0.42
CA ALA A 97 -3.66 -0.63 -0.99
C ALA A 97 -4.07 -1.98 -1.61
N LEU A 98 -5.19 -2.54 -1.13
CA LEU A 98 -5.72 -3.83 -1.55
C LEU A 98 -7.02 -3.62 -2.34
N GLY A 99 -7.02 -4.04 -3.60
CA GLY A 99 -8.21 -4.04 -4.46
C GLY A 99 -8.72 -5.45 -4.75
N ASN A 100 -9.99 -5.53 -5.17
CA ASN A 100 -10.60 -6.81 -5.56
C ASN A 100 -9.86 -7.46 -6.74
N HIS A 101 -9.98 -8.78 -6.90
CA HIS A 101 -9.28 -9.55 -7.93
C HIS A 101 -7.75 -9.50 -7.82
N GLY A 102 -7.25 -9.14 -6.64
CA GLY A 102 -5.84 -9.11 -6.32
C GLY A 102 -5.07 -7.94 -6.94
N GLN A 103 -5.64 -6.73 -6.84
CA GLN A 103 -4.83 -5.53 -7.05
C GLN A 103 -4.05 -5.23 -5.77
N PHE A 104 -2.76 -4.96 -5.89
CA PHE A 104 -1.93 -4.58 -4.75
C PHE A 104 -1.00 -3.43 -5.11
N ILE A 105 -0.88 -2.47 -4.20
CA ILE A 105 0.24 -1.52 -4.13
C ILE A 105 0.84 -1.68 -2.75
N TYR A 106 1.84 -2.56 -2.63
CA TYR A 106 2.52 -2.83 -1.38
C TYR A 106 3.79 -1.98 -1.28
N ILE A 107 3.98 -1.33 -0.14
CA ILE A 107 5.06 -0.38 0.11
C ILE A 107 5.78 -0.79 1.39
N SER A 108 7.10 -0.90 1.30
CA SER A 108 7.97 -1.20 2.42
C SER A 108 9.01 -0.09 2.59
N PRO A 109 8.77 0.87 3.51
CA PRO A 109 9.67 2.01 3.68
C PRO A 109 11.08 1.62 4.12
N HIS A 110 11.19 0.67 5.05
CA HIS A 110 12.48 0.22 5.56
C HIS A 110 13.37 -0.49 4.51
N LYS A 111 12.79 -0.87 3.36
CA LYS A 111 13.49 -1.49 2.22
C LYS A 111 13.51 -0.61 0.97
N ASN A 112 12.94 0.60 1.03
CA ASN A 112 12.75 1.45 -0.14
C ASN A 112 12.10 0.70 -1.32
N LEU A 113 11.11 -0.15 -1.03
CA LEU A 113 10.54 -1.11 -1.97
C LEU A 113 9.05 -0.84 -2.24
N ILE A 114 8.66 -0.99 -3.50
CA ILE A 114 7.26 -0.94 -3.94
C ILE A 114 7.00 -2.17 -4.82
N ILE A 115 5.93 -2.90 -4.52
CA ILE A 115 5.45 -4.02 -5.31
C ILE A 115 4.05 -3.67 -5.82
N VAL A 116 3.88 -3.71 -7.14
CA VAL A 116 2.57 -3.55 -7.78
C VAL A 116 2.16 -4.87 -8.44
N ARG A 117 0.96 -5.33 -8.14
CA ARG A 117 0.32 -6.48 -8.80
C ARG A 117 -1.01 -6.02 -9.38
N HIS A 118 -1.21 -6.26 -10.67
CA HIS A 118 -2.53 -6.28 -11.28
C HIS A 118 -2.96 -7.74 -11.45
N GLY A 119 -4.19 -8.06 -11.05
CA GLY A 119 -4.74 -9.40 -11.17
C GLY A 119 -6.11 -9.40 -11.83
N GLU A 120 -6.45 -10.48 -12.53
CA GLU A 120 -7.83 -10.76 -12.97
C GLU A 120 -8.60 -11.54 -11.89
N GLU A 121 -7.86 -12.25 -11.04
CA GLU A 121 -8.32 -12.93 -9.84
C GLU A 121 -7.19 -13.03 -8.80
N TYR A 122 -7.55 -13.39 -7.57
CA TYR A 122 -6.55 -13.62 -6.53
C TYR A 122 -5.73 -14.89 -6.79
N GLY A 123 -6.33 -15.98 -7.29
CA GLY A 123 -5.71 -17.29 -7.51
C GLY A 123 -5.35 -18.08 -6.23
N VAL A 124 -5.01 -17.36 -5.16
CA VAL A 124 -4.82 -17.84 -3.77
C VAL A 124 -5.52 -16.87 -2.82
N ASP A 125 -5.57 -17.16 -1.53
CA ASP A 125 -6.11 -16.19 -0.57
C ASP A 125 -5.28 -14.89 -0.54
N LYS A 126 -5.94 -13.74 -0.33
CA LYS A 126 -5.27 -12.43 -0.25
C LYS A 126 -4.16 -12.38 0.82
N SER A 127 -4.32 -13.09 1.94
CA SER A 127 -3.31 -13.18 3.00
C SER A 127 -2.04 -13.85 2.52
N VAL A 128 -2.13 -14.83 1.61
CA VAL A 128 -0.96 -15.51 1.03
C VAL A 128 -0.12 -14.53 0.22
N TRP A 129 -0.74 -13.65 -0.57
CA TRP A 129 -0.03 -12.59 -1.30
C TRP A 129 0.63 -11.59 -0.35
N LEU A 130 -0.09 -11.14 0.68
CA LEU A 130 0.44 -10.20 1.67
C LEU A 130 1.64 -10.79 2.43
N ASN A 131 1.55 -12.05 2.85
CA ASN A 131 2.65 -12.75 3.50
C ASN A 131 3.84 -12.91 2.55
N LEU A 132 3.61 -13.26 1.28
CA LEU A 132 4.67 -13.36 0.28
C LEU A 132 5.41 -12.02 0.10
N PHE A 133 4.68 -10.90 0.00
CA PHE A 133 5.30 -9.58 -0.14
C PHE A 133 6.07 -9.19 1.13
N TYR A 134 5.50 -9.45 2.30
CA TYR A 134 6.14 -9.20 3.59
C TYR A 134 7.43 -10.02 3.75
N ASP A 135 7.39 -11.31 3.43
CA ASP A 135 8.55 -12.21 3.48
C ASP A 135 9.59 -11.81 2.45
N PHE A 136 9.18 -11.46 1.23
CA PHE A 136 10.09 -10.96 0.20
C PHE A 136 10.80 -9.69 0.66
N ALA A 137 10.06 -8.69 1.17
CA ALA A 137 10.65 -7.46 1.70
C ALA A 137 11.60 -7.74 2.87
N THR A 138 11.28 -8.71 3.74
CA THR A 138 12.17 -9.12 4.84
C THR A 138 13.51 -9.61 4.30
N ASN A 139 13.47 -10.51 3.32
CA ASN A 139 14.61 -11.30 2.88
C ASN A 139 15.40 -10.69 1.72
N ILE A 140 14.84 -9.70 1.01
CA ILE A 140 15.59 -9.00 -0.03
C ILE A 140 16.75 -8.24 0.63
N SER A 141 17.96 -8.47 0.12
CA SER A 141 19.14 -7.71 0.50
C SER A 141 18.90 -6.22 0.21
N PRO A 142 19.49 -5.30 0.99
CA PRO A 142 19.48 -3.89 0.62
C PRO A 142 20.02 -3.75 -0.80
N ASN A 143 19.45 -2.86 -1.61
CA ASN A 143 20.16 -2.39 -2.78
C ASN A 143 21.48 -1.80 -2.28
N GLU A 144 22.61 -2.36 -2.71
CA GLU A 144 23.89 -1.68 -2.65
C GLU A 144 23.78 -0.49 -3.60
N ASP A 145 23.17 0.62 -3.17
CA ASP A 145 23.13 1.82 -3.99
C ASP A 145 24.54 2.40 -4.03
N SER A 146 25.17 2.19 -5.19
CA SER A 146 26.32 2.93 -5.69
C SER A 146 25.99 4.42 -5.67
N HIS A 147 26.48 5.11 -4.66
CA HIS A 147 26.71 6.54 -4.73
C HIS A 147 27.89 6.80 -5.69
N GLU A 148 27.57 7.05 -6.96
CA GLU A 148 28.38 7.88 -7.87
C GLU A 148 27.53 9.05 -8.39
#